data_AF-A0A8K0C548-F1
#
_entry.id   AF-A0A8K0C548-F1
#
_cell.length_a   1.000
_cell.length_b   1.000
_cell.length_c   1.000
_cell.angle_alpha   90.00
_cell.angle_beta   90.00
_cell.angle_gamma   90.00
#
_symmetry.space_group_name_H-M   'P 1'
#
loop_
_entity.id
_entity.type
_entity.pdbx_description
1 polymer ?
#
loop_
_entity_poly.entity_id
_entity_poly.type
_entity_poly.pdbx_seq_one_letter_code
_entity_poly.pdbx_strand_id
1 'polypeptide(L)'
;MAKGDAKSTIQHFVKEGRRQTTVSQIIKRYKDTGKTEYAPIPARTISKQMLKTQKKIETLFTKCPTTSVSIVAKKLNIPKSTVSDIRVKKLGIRAQNQKKAPKYVKDQERRAKTGLQKFTKKL
;
A
#
# COMPACT_ATOMS: atom_id res chain seq x y z
N MET A 1 7.63 -39.04 16.45
CA MET A 1 6.38 -38.26 16.39
C MET A 1 5.41 -38.82 17.41
N ALA A 2 4.96 -38.01 18.37
CA ALA A 2 3.99 -38.47 19.38
C ALA A 2 2.67 -38.85 18.67
N LYS A 3 2.29 -40.13 18.74
CA LYS A 3 1.01 -40.65 18.19
C LYS A 3 -0.11 -40.31 19.17
N GLY A 4 -0.44 -39.02 19.28
CA GLY A 4 -1.64 -38.58 20.00
C GLY A 4 -2.88 -38.97 19.20
N ASP A 5 -3.84 -39.63 19.85
CA ASP A 5 -5.14 -39.88 19.24
C ASP A 5 -5.84 -38.53 18.98
N ALA A 6 -6.42 -38.37 17.79
CA ALA A 6 -7.15 -37.16 17.42
C ALA A 6 -8.35 -36.95 18.37
N LYS A 7 -8.95 -38.03 18.86
CA LYS A 7 -10.10 -37.98 19.77
C LYS A 7 -9.74 -37.41 21.14
N SER A 8 -8.64 -37.87 21.75
CA SER A 8 -8.18 -37.35 23.04
C SER A 8 -7.77 -35.88 22.94
N THR A 9 -7.12 -35.50 21.84
CA THR A 9 -6.74 -34.12 21.55
C THR A 9 -7.98 -33.21 21.45
N ILE A 10 -9.03 -33.65 20.73
CA ILE A 10 -10.28 -32.90 20.62
C ILE A 10 -10.95 -32.73 21.98
N GLN A 11 -11.05 -33.79 22.78
CA GLN A 11 -11.67 -33.73 24.11
C GLN A 11 -10.94 -32.77 25.05
N HIS A 12 -9.61 -32.78 25.02
CA HIS A 12 -8.77 -31.86 25.79
C HIS A 12 -9.11 -30.39 25.45
N PHE A 13 -9.09 -30.02 24.17
CA PHE A 13 -9.39 -28.64 23.77
C PHE A 13 -10.85 -28.24 23.96
N VAL A 14 -11.79 -29.20 23.90
CA VAL A 14 -13.20 -28.93 24.24
C VAL A 14 -13.34 -28.62 25.73
N LYS A 15 -12.62 -29.32 26.61
CA LYS A 15 -12.58 -29.02 28.05
C LYS A 15 -11.99 -27.64 28.33
N GLU A 16 -11.04 -27.19 27.51
CA GLU A 16 -10.49 -25.82 27.55
C GLU A 16 -11.42 -24.76 26.93
N GLY A 17 -12.62 -25.14 26.49
CA GLY A 17 -13.64 -24.22 25.95
C GLY A 17 -13.52 -23.94 24.45
N ARG A 18 -12.71 -24.70 23.70
CA ARG A 18 -12.67 -24.59 22.24
C ARG A 18 -13.80 -25.38 21.60
N ARG A 19 -14.36 -24.84 20.51
CA ARG A 19 -15.41 -25.53 19.76
C ARG A 19 -14.84 -26.78 19.08
N GLN A 20 -15.48 -27.93 19.29
CA GLN A 20 -15.07 -29.22 18.73
C GLN A 20 -14.82 -29.17 17.21
N THR A 21 -15.71 -28.49 16.48
CA THR A 21 -15.62 -28.36 15.01
C THR A 21 -14.35 -27.64 14.57
N THR A 22 -13.94 -26.60 15.29
CA THR A 22 -12.71 -25.84 15.01
C THR A 22 -11.47 -26.72 15.19
N VAL A 23 -11.38 -27.44 16.31
CA VAL A 23 -10.24 -28.33 16.60
C VAL A 23 -10.16 -29.46 15.58
N SER A 24 -11.30 -30.08 15.26
CA SER A 24 -11.39 -31.13 14.24
C SER A 24 -10.95 -30.63 12.86
N GLN A 25 -11.38 -29.43 12.45
CA GLN A 25 -10.97 -28.81 11.19
C GLN A 25 -9.48 -28.50 11.15
N ILE A 26 -8.88 -28.05 12.26
CA ILE A 26 -7.44 -27.79 12.37
C ILE A 26 -6.66 -29.10 12.23
N ILE A 27 -7.04 -30.15 12.95
CA ILE A 27 -6.39 -31.47 12.87
C ILE A 27 -6.51 -32.03 11.44
N LYS A 28 -7.70 -31.94 10.83
CA LYS A 28 -7.91 -32.37 9.44
C LYS A 28 -7.01 -31.59 8.48
N ARG A 29 -7.01 -30.26 8.55
CA ARG A 29 -6.14 -29.40 7.73
C ARG A 29 -4.66 -29.78 7.88
N TYR A 30 -4.21 -30.04 9.10
CA TYR A 30 -2.82 -30.45 9.36
C TYR A 30 -2.51 -31.82 8.75
N LYS A 31 -3.41 -32.81 8.86
CA LYS A 31 -3.25 -34.12 8.22
C LYS A 31 -3.22 -34.02 6.69
N ASP A 32 -4.09 -33.19 6.12
CA ASP A 32 -4.23 -33.06 4.66
C ASP A 32 -3.06 -32.27 4.02
N THR A 33 -2.54 -31.24 4.71
CA THR A 33 -1.56 -30.29 4.13
C THR A 33 -0.20 -30.28 4.81
N GLY A 34 -0.05 -30.87 5.99
CA GLY A 34 1.15 -30.79 6.84
C GLY A 34 1.40 -29.41 7.46
N LYS A 35 0.54 -28.42 7.22
CA LYS A 35 0.73 -27.04 7.66
C LYS A 35 -0.10 -26.71 8.89
N THR A 36 0.52 -26.09 9.88
CA THR A 36 -0.14 -25.58 11.10
C THR A 36 -0.68 -24.16 10.91
N GLU A 37 -0.07 -23.40 10.01
CA GLU A 37 -0.37 -22.00 9.74
C GLU A 37 -1.83 -21.77 9.29
N TYR A 38 -2.38 -20.62 9.66
CA TYR A 38 -3.68 -20.17 9.19
C TYR A 38 -3.57 -19.60 7.78
N ALA A 39 -4.39 -20.09 6.85
CA ALA A 39 -4.43 -19.56 5.50
C ALA A 39 -5.09 -18.16 5.53
N PRO A 40 -4.45 -17.12 4.98
CA PRO A 40 -5.06 -15.80 4.92
C PRO A 40 -6.32 -15.84 4.05
N ILE A 41 -7.34 -15.10 4.48
CA ILE A 41 -8.59 -14.98 3.73
C ILE A 41 -8.26 -14.29 2.39
N PRO A 42 -8.62 -14.88 1.23
CA PRO A 42 -8.33 -14.27 -0.05
C PRO A 42 -9.07 -12.94 -0.18
N ALA A 43 -8.34 -11.91 -0.60
CA ALA A 43 -8.94 -10.61 -0.87
C ALA A 43 -9.84 -10.66 -2.11
N ARG A 44 -10.83 -9.76 -2.18
CA ARG A 44 -11.67 -9.60 -3.37
C ARG A 44 -10.79 -9.24 -4.57
N THR A 45 -10.92 -10.01 -5.64
CA THR A 45 -10.21 -9.75 -6.89
C THR A 45 -10.70 -8.45 -7.52
N ILE A 46 -9.77 -7.70 -8.10
CA ILE A 46 -10.07 -6.45 -8.80
C ILE A 46 -10.64 -6.78 -10.18
N SER A 47 -11.66 -6.04 -10.62
CA SER A 47 -12.24 -6.23 -11.96
C SER A 47 -11.22 -5.90 -13.06
N LYS A 48 -11.27 -6.63 -14.19
CA LYS A 48 -10.41 -6.37 -15.36
C LYS A 48 -10.52 -4.92 -15.84
N GLN A 49 -11.71 -4.32 -15.76
CA GLN A 49 -11.94 -2.94 -16.15
C GLN A 49 -11.23 -1.96 -15.21
N MET A 50 -11.28 -2.19 -13.91
CA MET A 50 -10.58 -1.35 -12.93
C MET A 50 -9.06 -1.39 -13.15
N LEU A 51 -8.50 -2.55 -13.49
CA LEU A 51 -7.08 -2.67 -13.86
C LEU A 51 -6.71 -1.81 -15.08
N LYS A 52 -7.56 -1.82 -16.12
CA LYS A 52 -7.36 -0.95 -17.31
C LYS A 52 -7.42 0.53 -16.93
N THR A 53 -8.39 0.91 -16.09
CA THR A 53 -8.52 2.30 -15.61
C THR A 53 -7.30 2.72 -14.79
N GLN A 54 -6.80 1.87 -13.90
CA GLN A 54 -5.60 2.14 -13.11
C GLN A 54 -4.39 2.40 -14.01
N LYS A 55 -4.17 1.57 -15.03
CA LYS A 55 -3.08 1.77 -16.01
C LYS A 55 -3.20 3.12 -16.74
N LYS A 56 -4.40 3.51 -17.15
CA LYS A 56 -4.63 4.82 -17.80
C LYS A 56 -4.30 5.98 -16.86
N ILE A 57 -4.70 5.88 -15.60
CA ILE A 57 -4.40 6.90 -14.58
C ILE A 57 -2.89 6.99 -14.35
N GLU A 58 -2.22 5.85 -14.23
CA GLU A 58 -0.77 5.75 -14.10
C GLU A 58 -0.07 6.44 -15.26
N THR A 59 -0.39 6.10 -16.51
CA THR A 59 0.22 6.74 -17.69
C THR A 59 0.06 8.26 -17.69
N LEU A 60 -1.09 8.79 -17.26
CA LEU A 60 -1.33 10.23 -17.20
C LEU A 60 -0.46 10.92 -16.15
N PHE A 61 -0.32 10.33 -14.97
CA PHE A 61 0.50 10.90 -13.90
C PHE A 61 2.00 10.70 -14.13
N THR A 62 2.43 9.61 -14.78
CA THR A 62 3.83 9.41 -15.14
C THR A 62 4.26 10.41 -16.22
N LYS A 63 3.39 10.70 -17.20
CA LYS A 63 3.67 11.69 -18.25
C LYS A 63 3.71 13.13 -17.71
N CYS A 64 2.74 13.48 -16.86
CA CYS A 64 2.61 14.82 -16.28
C CYS A 64 2.22 14.73 -14.79
N PRO A 65 3.19 14.64 -13.86
CA PRO A 65 2.94 14.47 -12.42
C PRO A 65 2.19 15.65 -11.77
N THR A 66 2.29 16.84 -12.38
CA THR A 66 1.67 18.08 -11.91
C THR A 66 0.19 18.19 -12.31
N THR A 67 -0.33 17.26 -13.11
CA THR A 67 -1.73 17.28 -13.55
C THR A 67 -2.67 17.22 -12.34
N SER A 68 -3.73 18.04 -12.35
CA SER A 68 -4.71 18.03 -11.26
C SER A 68 -5.59 16.77 -11.31
N VAL A 69 -5.96 16.27 -10.14
CA VAL A 69 -6.89 15.14 -9.99
C VAL A 69 -8.22 15.41 -10.69
N SER A 70 -8.71 16.65 -10.63
CA SER A 70 -9.95 17.07 -11.27
C SER A 70 -9.91 16.96 -12.80
N ILE A 71 -8.77 17.29 -13.44
CA ILE A 71 -8.61 17.17 -14.89
C ILE A 71 -8.63 15.69 -15.30
N VAL A 72 -7.88 14.85 -14.59
CA VAL A 72 -7.82 13.40 -14.87
C VAL A 72 -9.19 12.74 -14.65
N ALA A 73 -9.90 13.11 -13.58
CA ALA A 73 -11.23 12.62 -13.27
C ALA A 73 -12.24 12.94 -14.38
N LYS A 74 -12.24 14.20 -14.88
CA LYS A 74 -13.08 14.61 -16.01
C LYS A 74 -12.71 13.85 -17.29
N LYS A 75 -11.42 13.70 -17.58
CA LYS A 75 -10.93 13.01 -18.79
C LYS A 75 -11.30 11.53 -18.83
N LEU A 76 -11.30 10.87 -17.69
CA LEU A 76 -11.58 9.42 -17.59
C LEU A 76 -13.01 9.12 -17.14
N ASN A 77 -13.84 10.15 -16.92
CA ASN A 77 -15.20 10.04 -16.40
C ASN A 77 -15.31 9.17 -15.14
N ILE A 78 -14.48 9.47 -14.14
CA ILE A 78 -14.42 8.73 -12.87
C ILE A 78 -14.44 9.68 -11.67
N PRO A 79 -14.89 9.22 -10.49
CA PRO A 79 -14.90 10.04 -9.28
C PRO A 79 -13.51 10.56 -8.90
N LYS A 80 -13.44 11.80 -8.43
CA LYS A 80 -12.19 12.43 -7.97
C LYS A 80 -11.52 11.64 -6.84
N SER A 81 -12.32 11.07 -5.93
CA SER A 81 -11.85 10.23 -4.84
C SER A 81 -11.07 9.01 -5.35
N THR A 82 -11.62 8.31 -6.35
CA THR A 82 -10.97 7.14 -6.98
C THR A 82 -9.62 7.51 -7.59
N VAL A 83 -9.55 8.63 -8.30
CA VAL A 83 -8.28 9.11 -8.89
C VAL A 83 -7.28 9.49 -7.80
N SER A 84 -7.73 10.16 -6.74
CA SER A 84 -6.90 10.55 -5.60
C SER A 84 -6.33 9.34 -4.87
N ASP A 85 -7.17 8.33 -4.59
CA ASP A 85 -6.75 7.09 -3.95
C ASP A 85 -5.70 6.34 -4.77
N ILE A 86 -5.92 6.21 -6.08
CA ILE A 86 -4.95 5.55 -6.97
C ILE A 86 -3.65 6.35 -7.02
N ARG A 87 -3.72 7.68 -7.17
CA ARG A 87 -2.55 8.56 -7.20
C ARG A 87 -1.71 8.46 -5.92
N VAL A 88 -2.33 8.49 -4.75
CA VAL A 88 -1.62 8.53 -3.47
C VAL A 88 -1.22 7.13 -3.00
N LYS A 89 -2.16 6.17 -2.98
CA LYS A 89 -1.94 4.84 -2.39
C LYS A 89 -1.24 3.87 -3.32
N LYS A 90 -1.46 3.97 -4.63
CA LYS A 90 -0.86 3.04 -5.62
C LYS A 90 0.37 3.62 -6.28
N LEU A 91 0.34 4.90 -6.67
CA LEU A 91 1.47 5.54 -7.37
C LEU A 91 2.43 6.28 -6.42
N GLY A 92 2.04 6.52 -5.16
CA GLY A 92 2.87 7.25 -4.19
C GLY A 92 3.06 8.74 -4.51
N ILE A 93 2.33 9.29 -5.49
CA ILE A 93 2.50 10.66 -5.97
C ILE A 93 1.68 11.61 -5.09
N ARG A 94 2.32 12.16 -4.05
CA ARG A 94 1.69 13.15 -3.18
C ARG A 94 1.72 14.53 -3.84
N ALA A 95 0.63 15.29 -3.71
CA ALA A 95 0.67 16.70 -4.05
C ALA A 95 1.55 17.41 -3.02
N GLN A 96 2.59 18.09 -3.48
CA GLN A 96 3.40 18.96 -2.65
C GLN A 96 3.04 20.41 -2.96
N ASN A 97 2.82 21.20 -1.91
CA ASN A 97 2.69 22.64 -2.07
C ASN A 97 4.08 23.21 -2.36
N GLN A 98 4.23 23.88 -3.50
CA GLN A 98 5.44 24.67 -3.74
C GLN A 98 5.46 25.81 -2.73
N LYS A 99 6.45 25.78 -1.83
CA LYS A 99 6.72 26.92 -0.97
C LYS A 99 7.43 27.97 -1.82
N LYS A 100 6.89 29.19 -1.87
CA LYS A 100 7.65 30.32 -2.42
C LYS A 100 8.94 30.46 -1.61
N ALA A 101 10.07 30.55 -2.30
CA ALA A 101 11.32 30.88 -1.63
C ALA A 101 11.15 32.21 -0.88
N PRO A 102 11.70 32.36 0.34
CA PRO A 102 11.69 33.64 1.02
C PRO A 102 12.34 34.69 0.11
N LYS A 103 11.73 35.89 0.02
CA LYS A 103 12.35 37.00 -0.71
C LYS A 103 13.67 37.33 -0.01
N TYR A 104 14.78 37.24 -0.73
CA TYR A 104 16.07 37.63 -0.18
C TYR A 104 16.04 39.12 0.18
N VAL A 105 16.36 39.43 1.44
CA VAL A 105 16.76 40.80 1.81
C VAL A 105 18.15 41.05 1.24
N LYS A 106 18.50 42.29 0.86
CA LYS A 106 19.70 42.66 0.05
C LYS A 106 21.01 41.93 0.43
N ASP A 107 21.25 41.62 1.69
CA ASP A 107 22.46 40.91 2.16
C ASP A 107 22.39 39.38 2.22
N GLN A 108 21.21 38.77 2.07
CA GLN A 108 21.06 37.31 2.08
C GLN A 108 21.44 36.70 0.72
N GLU A 109 21.17 37.42 -0.38
CA GLU A 109 21.49 36.95 -1.72
C GLU A 109 23.01 36.83 -1.93
N ARG A 110 23.77 37.83 -1.44
CA ARG A 110 25.25 37.81 -1.45
C ARG A 110 25.77 36.61 -0.65
N ARG A 111 25.29 36.43 0.59
CA ARG A 111 25.69 35.32 1.48
C ARG A 111 25.38 33.94 0.89
N ALA A 112 24.21 33.77 0.26
CA ALA A 112 23.83 32.54 -0.40
C ALA A 112 24.76 32.20 -1.58
N LYS A 113 25.08 33.19 -2.44
CA LYS A 113 26.03 33.02 -3.56
C LYS A 113 27.44 32.67 -3.09
N THR A 114 27.94 33.32 -2.02
CA THR A 114 29.26 33.00 -1.46
C THR A 114 29.30 31.61 -0.83
N GLY A 115 28.22 31.18 -0.18
CA GLY A 115 28.09 29.83 0.39
C GLY A 115 28.10 28.73 -0.67
N LEU A 116 27.35 28.92 -1.78
CA LEU A 116 27.27 27.95 -2.88
C LEU A 116 28.63 27.73 -3.56
N GLN A 117 29.42 28.79 -3.75
CA GLN A 117 30.76 28.71 -4.34
C GLN A 117 31.74 27.84 -3.54
N LYS A 118 31.58 27.75 -2.22
CA LYS A 118 32.42 26.89 -1.37
C LYS A 118 32.15 25.40 -1.60
N PHE A 119 30.92 25.03 -1.98
CA PHE A 119 30.58 23.64 -2.29
C PHE A 119 31.08 23.24 -3.68
N THR A 120 30.95 24.11 -4.68
CA THR A 120 31.40 23.82 -6.06
C THR A 120 32.92 23.77 -6.22
N LYS A 121 33.70 24.42 -5.35
CA LYS A 121 35.17 24.38 -5.37
C LYS A 121 35.78 23.23 -4.55
N LYS A 122 34.97 22.50 -3.78
CA LYS A 122 35.39 21.34 -2.98
C LYS A 122 35.08 20.00 -3.67
N LEU A 123 34.37 20.04 -4.80
CA LEU A 123 34.29 18.96 -5.79
C LEU A 123 35.39 19.18 -6.82
#